data_AF-A0A920KKX0-F1
#
_entry.id   AF-A0A920KKX0-F1
#
_cell.length_a   1.000
_cell.length_b   1.000
_cell.length_c   1.000
_cell.angle_alpha   90.00
_cell.angle_beta   90.00
_cell.angle_gamma   90.00
#
_symmetry.space_group_name_H-M   'P 1'
#
loop_
_entity.id
_entity.type
_entity.pdbx_description
1 polymer ?
#
loop_
_entity_poly.entity_id
_entity_poly.type
_entity_poly.pdbx_seq_one_letter_code
_entity_poly.pdbx_strand_id
1 'polypeptide(L)' 'MKLKVNGKEAYFTTSGREIDKDQPTIVFVHGSGLTHVTWVLQTRYFAFHGIIQ' A
#
# COMPACT_ATOMS: atom_id res chain seq x y z
N MET A 1 -0.66 -10.19 5.05
CA MET A 1 -1.93 -10.95 4.99
C MET A 1 -2.48 -10.96 3.57
N LYS A 2 -3.47 -11.82 3.29
CA LYS A 2 -4.21 -11.85 2.02
C LYS A 2 -5.66 -11.46 2.27
N LEU A 3 -6.24 -10.70 1.35
CA LEU A 3 -7.67 -10.37 1.34
C LEU A 3 -8.23 -10.56 -0.07
N LYS A 4 -9.54 -10.83 -0.16
CA LYS A 4 -10.23 -10.93 -1.46
C LYS A 4 -10.76 -9.56 -1.87
N VAL A 5 -10.32 -9.08 -3.03
CA VAL A 5 -10.87 -7.88 -3.70
C VAL A 5 -11.51 -8.34 -5.00
N ASN A 6 -12.82 -8.16 -5.17
CA ASN A 6 -13.55 -8.58 -6.37
C ASN A 6 -13.27 -10.05 -6.75
N GLY A 7 -13.21 -10.93 -5.75
CA GLY A 7 -12.93 -12.37 -5.94
C GLY A 7 -11.46 -12.73 -6.20
N LYS A 8 -10.55 -11.75 -6.32
CA LYS A 8 -9.11 -11.97 -6.53
C LYS A 8 -8.33 -11.82 -5.22
N GLU A 9 -7.29 -12.63 -5.02
CA GLU A 9 -6.39 -12.45 -3.89
C GLU A 9 -5.54 -11.19 -4.05
N ALA A 10 -5.49 -10.37 -3.00
CA ALA A 10 -4.61 -9.23 -2.88
C ALA A 10 -3.78 -9.35 -1.60
N TYR A 11 -2.52 -8.94 -1.67
CA TYR A 11 -1.65 -8.86 -0.50
C TYR A 11 -1.83 -7.51 0.19
N PHE A 12 -1.80 -7.54 1.52
CA PHE A 12 -1.93 -6.36 2.35
C PHE A 12 -1.10 -6.50 3.63
N THR A 13 -0.63 -5.37 4.14
CA THR A 13 0.06 -5.24 5.42
C THR A 13 -0.29 -3.89 6.03
N THR A 14 -0.45 -3.84 7.34
CA THR A 14 -0.53 -2.57 8.10
C THR A 14 0.81 -2.22 8.74
N SER A 15 1.83 -3.07 8.58
CA SER A 15 3.15 -2.92 9.20
C SER A 15 3.08 -2.67 10.73
N GLY A 16 2.06 -3.20 11.40
CA GLY A 16 1.85 -3.06 12.84
C GLY A 16 1.11 -1.78 13.27
N ARG A 17 0.59 -0.98 12.33
CA ARG A 17 -0.28 0.17 12.61
C ARG A 17 -1.75 -0.24 12.55
N GLU A 18 -2.60 0.47 13.29
CA GLU A 18 -4.05 0.40 13.10
C GLU A 18 -4.45 1.17 11.84
N ILE A 19 -5.63 0.87 11.27
CA ILE A 19 -6.15 1.57 10.09
C ILE A 19 -7.07 2.70 10.55
N ASP A 20 -6.61 3.94 10.38
CA ASP A 20 -7.38 5.18 10.48
C ASP A 20 -8.11 5.45 9.15
N LYS A 21 -9.44 5.58 9.22
CA LYS A 21 -10.29 5.81 8.05
C LYS A 21 -10.29 7.28 7.60
N ASP A 22 -9.83 8.19 8.44
CA ASP A 22 -9.82 9.62 8.15
C ASP A 22 -8.50 10.07 7.50
N GLN A 23 -7.49 9.18 7.45
CA GLN A 23 -6.22 9.46 6.80
C GLN A 23 -6.31 9.38 5.27
N PRO A 24 -5.64 10.29 4.53
CA PRO A 24 -5.56 10.21 3.08
C PRO A 24 -4.99 8.88 2.58
N THR A 25 -5.54 8.35 1.50
CA THR A 25 -5.05 7.12 0.84
C THR A 25 -4.28 7.47 -0.43
N ILE A 26 -3.12 6.82 -0.63
CA ILE A 26 -2.34 6.90 -1.88
C ILE A 26 -2.40 5.55 -2.60
N VAL A 27 -2.62 5.59 -3.92
CA VAL A 27 -2.58 4.41 -4.79
C VAL A 27 -1.42 4.55 -5.77
N PHE A 28 -0.52 3.57 -5.79
CA PHE A 28 0.56 3.47 -6.78
C PHE A 28 0.22 2.41 -7.83
N VAL A 29 0.35 2.78 -9.11
CA VAL A 29 0.11 1.88 -10.24
C VAL A 29 1.41 1.71 -11.01
N HIS A 30 1.96 0.51 -11.03
CA HIS A 30 3.19 0.22 -11.80
C HIS A 30 2.87 0.00 -13.29
N GLY A 31 3.89 0.16 -14.14
CA GLY A 31 3.81 -0.16 -15.57
C GLY A 31 3.85 -1.65 -15.87
N SER A 32 3.74 -1.99 -17.16
CA SER A 32 3.84 -3.38 -17.64
C SER A 32 5.19 -4.00 -17.29
N GLY A 33 5.19 -5.29 -16.90
CA GLY A 33 6.40 -6.03 -16.52
C GLY A 33 6.99 -5.69 -15.14
N LEU A 34 6.37 -4.79 -14.39
CA LEU A 34 6.81 -4.38 -13.06
C LEU A 34 5.93 -5.00 -11.96
N THR A 35 6.35 -4.82 -10.71
CA THR A 35 5.61 -5.24 -9.50
C THR A 35 5.63 -4.12 -8.45
N HIS A 36 5.05 -4.37 -7.28
CA HIS A 36 5.06 -3.42 -6.15
C HIS A 36 6.47 -2.94 -5.75
N VAL A 37 7.53 -3.69 -6.09
CA VAL A 37 8.93 -3.34 -5.78
C VAL A 37 9.33 -1.98 -6.37
N THR A 38 8.71 -1.58 -7.49
CA THR A 38 8.94 -0.27 -8.12
C THR A 38 8.68 0.91 -7.19
N TRP A 39 7.84 0.72 -6.15
CA TRP A 39 7.38 1.79 -5.27
C TRP A 39 7.98 1.76 -3.86
N VAL A 40 8.93 0.86 -3.56
CA VAL A 40 9.43 0.66 -2.18
C VAL A 40 10.00 1.94 -1.55
N LEU A 41 10.68 2.79 -2.32
CA LEU A 41 11.26 4.03 -1.77
C LEU A 41 10.20 5.11 -1.59
N GLN A 42 9.27 5.24 -2.53
CA GLN A 42 8.17 6.20 -2.48
C GLN A 42 7.23 5.87 -1.32
N THR A 43 6.86 4.59 -1.14
CA THR A 43 6.03 4.17 0.00
C THR A 43 6.72 4.42 1.33
N ARG A 44 8.05 4.19 1.43
CA ARG A 44 8.81 4.58 2.63
C ARG A 44 8.76 6.08 2.88
N TYR A 45 8.99 6.91 1.87
CA TYR A 45 8.96 8.36 2.01
C TYR A 45 7.64 8.83 2.62
N PHE A 46 6.50 8.46 2.02
CA PHE A 46 5.19 8.88 2.53
C PHE A 46 4.84 8.28 3.90
N ALA A 47 5.28 7.05 4.19
CA ALA A 47 5.08 6.43 5.50
C ALA A 47 5.82 7.17 6.64
N PHE A 48 7.01 7.72 6.35
CA PHE A 48 7.77 8.54 7.30
C PHE A 48 7.24 9.98 7.44
N HIS A 49 6.41 10.44 6.49
CA HIS A 49 5.77 11.77 6.54
C HIS A 49 4.33 11.71 7.04
N GLY A 50 3.88 10.56 7.57
CA GLY A 50 2.55 10.42 8.17
C GLY A 50 1.41 10.39 7.16
N ILE A 51 1.67 9.97 5.92
CA ILE A 51 0.68 10.02 4.83
C ILE A 51 0.12 8.62 4.50
N ILE A 52 0.81 7.54 4.85
CA ILE A 52 0.32 6.17 4.65
C ILE A 52 0.56 5.30 5.88
N GLN A 53 -0.32 4.31 6.05
CA GLN A 53 -0.40 3.36 7.16
C GLN A 53 0.09 1.98 6.74
#